data_AF-F8QB12-F1
#
_entry.id   AF-F8QB12-F1
#
_cell.length_a   1.000
_cell.length_b   1.000
_cell.length_c   1.000
_cell.angle_alpha   90.00
_cell.angle_beta   90.00
_cell.angle_gamma   90.00
#
_symmetry.space_group_name_H-M   'P 1'
#
loop_
_entity.id
_entity.type
_entity.pdbx_description
1 polymer ?
#
loop_
_entity_poly.entity_id
_entity_poly.type
_entity_poly.pdbx_seq_one_letter_code
_entity_poly.pdbx_strand_id
1 'polypeptide(L)'
;MLILPDFPHNTRWLTPEERQFAVSRLQEDVAKDSVNAEETTHVSPLRGLWLAVTDWKMWWFTIAATFQILAQSFSIFFPTLSATMGFDTTISLLLCAPPWICATFIVFSISRYSDHTKRRFIFILVTETISIIGFIISMCTMNTVARYISLFLMIHSFAGVVVFYTWMSNTFPWSPAKRAVCLAFMNSISQLGNVCGSYVWPSTWGPSYRYSYAICIASTVLFIIMCWVMSMHLATLNKKMAKEEEERGALTPGFRYLV
;
A
#
# COMPACT_ATOMS: atom_id res chain seq x y z
N MET A 1 -19.64 -5.75 4.92
CA MET A 1 -19.15 -7.01 5.54
C MET A 1 -20.31 -7.95 5.65
N LEU A 2 -20.43 -8.98 4.79
CA LEU A 2 -21.56 -9.91 4.90
C LEU A 2 -21.17 -11.39 4.83
N ILE A 3 -19.93 -11.73 4.45
CA ILE A 3 -19.39 -13.09 4.61
C ILE A 3 -17.87 -12.96 4.79
N LEU A 4 -17.41 -12.90 6.05
CA LEU A 4 -16.03 -13.23 6.39
C LEU A 4 -16.12 -14.50 7.25
N PRO A 5 -15.66 -15.66 6.78
CA PRO A 5 -15.65 -16.86 7.61
C PRO A 5 -14.73 -16.62 8.80
N ASP A 6 -15.24 -16.86 10.01
CA ASP A 6 -14.40 -16.92 11.22
C ASP A 6 -13.36 -18.05 11.08
N PHE A 7 -12.28 -17.94 11.87
CA PHE A 7 -11.20 -18.94 11.96
C PHE A 7 -11.73 -20.38 11.86
N PRO A 8 -10.98 -21.33 11.26
CA PRO A 8 -11.47 -22.67 10.93
C PRO A 8 -12.16 -23.40 12.08
N HIS A 9 -11.74 -23.13 13.32
CA HIS A 9 -12.34 -23.63 14.57
C HIS A 9 -13.80 -23.17 14.82
N ASN A 10 -14.24 -22.03 14.28
CA ASN A 10 -15.56 -21.45 14.53
C ASN A 10 -16.49 -21.47 13.31
N THR A 11 -15.99 -21.88 12.14
CA THR A 11 -16.78 -21.89 10.90
C THR A 11 -17.73 -23.11 10.86
N ARG A 12 -19.03 -22.88 10.58
CA ARG A 12 -20.07 -23.92 10.51
C ARG A 12 -20.21 -24.60 9.15
N TRP A 13 -19.51 -24.11 8.12
CA TRP A 13 -19.68 -24.55 6.74
C TRP A 13 -18.64 -25.58 6.26
N LEU A 14 -17.56 -25.78 7.02
CA LEU A 14 -16.49 -26.73 6.68
C LEU A 14 -16.79 -28.11 7.26
N THR A 15 -16.56 -29.16 6.48
CA THR A 15 -16.58 -30.54 6.98
C THR A 15 -15.43 -30.76 7.97
N PRO A 16 -15.51 -31.76 8.88
CA PRO A 16 -14.46 -32.02 9.88
C PRO A 16 -13.06 -32.22 9.27
N GLU A 17 -13.00 -32.84 8.09
CA GLU A 17 -11.76 -33.12 7.35
C GLU A 17 -11.18 -31.85 6.71
N GLU A 18 -12.02 -31.04 6.05
CA GLU A 18 -11.60 -29.74 5.50
C GLU A 18 -11.17 -28.76 6.59
N ARG A 19 -11.78 -28.85 7.78
CA ARG A 19 -11.40 -28.06 8.95
C ARG A 19 -10.04 -28.48 9.49
N GLN A 20 -9.77 -29.77 9.60
CA GLN A 20 -8.44 -30.26 9.99
C GLN A 20 -7.38 -29.87 8.96
N PHE A 21 -7.70 -29.96 7.67
CA PHE A 21 -6.80 -29.52 6.60
C PHE A 21 -6.57 -27.99 6.60
N ALA A 22 -7.61 -27.19 6.85
CA ALA A 22 -7.49 -25.74 6.96
C ALA A 22 -6.68 -25.34 8.20
N VAL A 23 -6.86 -26.03 9.33
CA VAL A 23 -6.06 -25.82 10.55
C VAL A 23 -4.62 -26.27 10.32
N SER A 24 -4.36 -27.41 9.68
CA SER A 24 -3.00 -27.87 9.38
C SER A 24 -2.30 -26.92 8.43
N ARG A 25 -2.99 -26.37 7.41
CA ARG A 25 -2.43 -25.32 6.55
C ARG A 25 -2.12 -24.03 7.29
N LEU A 26 -3.03 -23.59 8.18
CA LEU A 26 -2.79 -22.41 9.02
C LEU A 26 -1.63 -22.64 9.98
N GLN A 27 -1.51 -23.84 10.55
CA GLN A 27 -0.40 -24.23 11.40
C GLN A 27 0.90 -24.35 10.61
N GLU A 28 0.89 -24.84 9.37
CA GLU A 28 2.06 -24.87 8.49
C GLU A 28 2.49 -23.47 8.03
N ASP A 29 1.55 -22.57 7.73
CA ASP A 29 1.85 -21.17 7.40
C ASP A 29 2.43 -20.44 8.62
N VAL A 30 1.88 -20.69 9.82
CA VAL A 30 2.43 -20.19 11.09
C VAL A 30 3.79 -20.83 11.39
N ALA A 31 3.97 -22.12 11.10
CA ALA A 31 5.21 -22.87 11.35
C ALA A 31 6.35 -22.48 10.38
N LYS A 32 6.02 -22.01 9.17
CA LYS A 32 7.00 -21.48 8.21
C LYS A 32 7.44 -20.06 8.55
N ASP A 33 6.55 -19.26 9.15
CA ASP A 33 6.87 -17.94 9.70
C ASP A 33 7.55 -18.02 11.09
N SER A 34 7.59 -19.21 11.71
CA SER A 34 8.03 -19.42 13.10
C SER A 34 9.50 -19.81 13.27
N VAL A 35 10.44 -19.11 12.62
CA VAL A 35 11.85 -19.21 13.09
C VAL A 35 12.01 -18.59 14.49
N ASN A 36 10.99 -17.91 15.04
CA ASN A 36 10.99 -17.29 16.37
C ASN A 36 9.77 -17.63 17.27
N ALA A 37 9.01 -18.70 17.02
CA ALA A 37 7.78 -18.96 17.81
C ALA A 37 8.00 -19.50 19.24
N GLU A 38 9.20 -19.95 19.60
CA GLU A 38 9.43 -20.48 20.95
C GLU A 38 9.34 -19.41 22.05
N GLU A 39 9.40 -18.11 21.73
CA GLU A 39 9.31 -17.03 22.73
C GLU A 39 7.96 -16.28 22.81
N THR A 40 6.97 -16.56 21.95
CA THR A 40 5.86 -15.59 21.71
C THR A 40 4.45 -16.00 22.12
N THR A 41 4.26 -17.07 22.88
CA THR A 41 2.91 -17.53 23.30
C THR A 41 2.25 -16.67 24.39
N HIS A 42 2.97 -15.80 25.11
CA HIS A 42 2.39 -14.98 26.21
C HIS A 42 2.91 -13.53 26.28
N VAL A 43 3.05 -12.84 25.14
CA VAL A 43 3.44 -11.42 25.17
C VAL A 43 2.20 -10.53 25.06
N SER A 44 1.89 -9.78 26.12
CA SER A 44 0.80 -8.80 26.18
C SER A 44 0.77 -7.90 24.93
N PRO A 45 -0.43 -7.56 24.37
CA PRO A 45 -0.56 -6.70 23.19
C PRO A 45 0.23 -5.39 23.30
N LEU A 46 0.30 -4.81 24.51
CA LEU A 46 1.04 -3.58 24.80
C LEU A 46 2.56 -3.76 24.68
N ARG A 47 3.08 -4.92 25.08
CA ARG A 47 4.53 -5.23 24.97
C ARG A 47 4.91 -5.59 23.53
N GLY A 48 4.00 -6.21 22.78
CA GLY A 48 4.13 -6.39 21.34
C GLY A 48 4.13 -5.07 20.57
N LEU A 49 3.23 -4.14 20.95
CA LEU A 49 3.22 -2.77 20.42
C LEU A 49 4.53 -2.04 20.73
N TRP A 50 5.04 -2.14 21.95
CA TRP A 50 6.31 -1.50 22.32
C TRP A 50 7.50 -2.01 21.51
N LEU A 51 7.57 -3.34 21.31
CA LEU A 51 8.61 -3.95 20.47
C LEU A 51 8.50 -3.49 19.01
N ALA A 52 7.28 -3.36 18.49
CA ALA A 52 7.04 -2.90 17.13
C ALA A 52 7.37 -1.42 16.93
N VAL A 53 6.97 -0.56 17.87
CA VAL A 53 7.29 0.88 17.85
C VAL A 53 8.80 1.13 17.96
N THR A 54 9.55 0.19 18.52
CA THR A 54 11.02 0.26 18.56
C THR A 54 11.66 -0.17 17.23
N ASP A 55 10.92 -0.84 16.34
CA ASP A 55 11.44 -1.26 15.02
C ASP A 55 11.48 -0.08 14.05
N TRP A 56 12.69 0.28 13.62
CA TRP A 56 12.90 1.35 12.65
C TRP A 56 12.16 1.12 11.32
N LYS A 57 11.94 -0.15 10.91
CA LYS A 57 11.20 -0.49 9.69
C LYS A 57 9.75 0.00 9.74
N MET A 58 9.15 -0.02 10.93
CA MET A 58 7.78 0.47 11.16
C MET A 58 7.70 1.97 10.87
N TRP A 59 8.62 2.76 11.40
CA TRP A 59 8.67 4.19 11.15
C TRP A 59 8.96 4.51 9.68
N TRP A 60 9.85 3.75 9.04
CA TRP A 60 10.16 3.92 7.62
C TRP A 60 8.91 3.73 6.73
N PHE A 61 8.20 2.63 6.92
CA PHE A 61 6.95 2.37 6.19
C PHE A 61 5.85 3.38 6.53
N THR A 62 5.78 3.85 7.78
CA THR A 62 4.79 4.85 8.20
C THR A 62 5.03 6.17 7.49
N ILE A 63 6.28 6.65 7.44
CA ILE A 63 6.66 7.89 6.76
C ILE A 63 6.44 7.76 5.25
N ALA A 64 6.82 6.62 4.65
CA ALA A 64 6.56 6.35 3.24
C ALA A 64 5.05 6.41 2.93
N ALA A 65 4.22 5.77 3.76
CA ALA A 65 2.77 5.83 3.64
C ALA A 65 2.21 7.27 3.78
N THR A 66 2.78 8.09 4.66
CA THR A 66 2.41 9.51 4.80
C THR A 66 2.68 10.29 3.51
N PHE A 67 3.84 10.11 2.88
CA PHE A 67 4.15 10.74 1.59
C PHE A 67 3.23 10.26 0.47
N GLN A 68 2.88 8.97 0.47
CA GLN A 68 1.92 8.44 -0.49
C GLN A 68 0.52 9.06 -0.31
N ILE A 69 0.02 9.15 0.92
CA ILE A 69 -1.27 9.77 1.19
C ILE A 69 -1.25 11.27 0.84
N LEU A 70 -0.15 11.97 1.12
CA LEU A 70 0.04 13.35 0.71
C LEU A 70 -0.03 13.51 -0.82
N ALA A 71 0.61 12.61 -1.57
CA ALA A 71 0.52 12.60 -3.03
C ALA A 71 -0.92 12.39 -3.52
N GLN A 72 -1.70 11.54 -2.83
CA GLN A 72 -3.10 11.24 -3.14
C GLN A 72 -4.11 12.34 -2.74
N SER A 73 -3.66 13.43 -2.12
CA SER A 73 -4.51 14.55 -1.72
C SER A 73 -5.33 15.16 -2.86
N PHE A 74 -4.87 15.03 -4.12
CA PHE A 74 -5.62 15.46 -5.30
C PHE A 74 -7.02 14.85 -5.39
N SER A 75 -7.24 13.66 -4.82
CA SER A 75 -8.52 12.95 -4.83
C SER A 75 -9.63 13.71 -4.08
N ILE A 76 -9.27 14.44 -3.03
CA ILE A 76 -10.19 15.30 -2.26
C ILE A 76 -10.63 16.48 -3.12
N PHE A 77 -9.71 17.02 -3.92
CA PHE A 77 -9.94 18.18 -4.78
C PHE A 77 -10.29 17.80 -6.22
N PHE A 78 -10.58 16.52 -6.47
CA PHE A 78 -10.87 16.01 -7.81
C PHE A 78 -12.03 16.75 -8.49
N PRO A 79 -13.15 17.06 -7.80
CA PRO A 79 -14.21 17.90 -8.37
C PRO A 79 -13.71 19.29 -8.75
N THR A 80 -12.93 19.94 -7.87
CA THR A 80 -12.33 21.25 -8.13
C THR A 80 -11.42 21.22 -9.35
N LEU A 81 -10.59 20.18 -9.48
CA LEU A 81 -9.73 19.96 -10.65
C LEU A 81 -10.56 19.73 -11.91
N SER A 82 -11.64 18.97 -11.83
CA SER A 82 -12.52 18.77 -12.98
C SER A 82 -13.22 20.07 -13.43
N ALA A 83 -13.61 20.92 -12.47
CA ALA A 83 -14.24 22.21 -12.75
C ALA A 83 -13.31 23.20 -13.45
N THR A 84 -11.98 23.08 -13.27
CA THR A 84 -11.01 23.92 -13.99
C THR A 84 -11.03 23.76 -15.52
N MET A 85 -11.69 22.71 -16.02
CA MET A 85 -11.87 22.48 -17.45
C MET A 85 -12.96 23.37 -18.08
N GLY A 86 -13.70 24.13 -17.27
CA GLY A 86 -14.71 25.10 -17.74
C GLY A 86 -16.11 24.52 -17.92
N PHE A 87 -16.38 23.32 -17.39
CA PHE A 87 -17.71 22.72 -17.41
C PHE A 87 -18.58 23.20 -16.24
N ASP A 88 -19.90 23.08 -16.38
CA ASP A 88 -20.83 23.28 -15.26
C ASP A 88 -20.53 22.34 -14.08
N THR A 89 -20.92 22.73 -12.88
CA THR A 89 -20.71 21.94 -11.65
C THR A 89 -21.25 20.52 -11.79
N THR A 90 -22.43 20.37 -12.40
CA THR A 90 -23.08 19.07 -12.58
C THR A 90 -22.29 18.16 -13.52
N ILE A 91 -21.81 18.73 -14.63
CA ILE A 91 -21.03 18.02 -15.64
C ILE A 91 -19.66 17.65 -15.10
N SER A 92 -19.03 18.56 -14.36
CA SER A 92 -17.72 18.36 -13.72
C SER A 92 -17.75 17.17 -12.74
N LEU A 93 -18.78 17.11 -11.89
CA LEU A 93 -19.00 15.98 -10.98
C LEU A 93 -19.24 14.67 -11.74
N LEU A 94 -20.03 14.71 -12.83
CA LEU A 94 -20.28 13.53 -13.65
C LEU A 94 -18.99 13.01 -14.31
N LEU A 95 -18.12 13.91 -14.78
CA LEU A 95 -16.81 13.57 -15.35
C LEU A 95 -15.85 12.94 -14.34
N CYS A 96 -16.13 13.04 -13.04
CA CYS A 96 -15.33 12.36 -12.02
C CYS A 96 -15.60 10.85 -11.97
N ALA A 97 -16.81 10.41 -12.31
CA ALA A 97 -17.20 9.01 -12.16
C ALA A 97 -16.40 8.03 -13.06
N PRO A 98 -16.18 8.29 -14.36
CA PRO A 98 -15.46 7.34 -15.22
C PRO A 98 -14.02 7.05 -14.77
N PRO A 99 -13.20 8.05 -14.38
CA PRO A 99 -11.88 7.78 -13.80
C PRO A 99 -11.92 6.84 -12.59
N TRP A 100 -12.87 7.03 -11.66
CA TRP A 100 -13.00 6.17 -10.47
C TRP A 100 -13.46 4.73 -10.80
N ILE A 101 -14.31 4.56 -11.82
CA ILE A 101 -14.69 3.24 -12.32
C ILE A 101 -13.46 2.54 -12.90
N CYS A 102 -12.69 3.22 -13.75
CA CYS A 102 -11.43 2.70 -14.27
C CYS A 102 -10.43 2.36 -13.16
N ALA A 103 -10.33 3.19 -12.12
CA ALA A 103 -9.51 2.93 -10.93
C ALA A 103 -9.80 1.56 -10.35
N THR A 104 -11.08 1.23 -10.20
CA THR A 104 -11.53 -0.02 -9.59
C THR A 104 -11.04 -1.24 -10.38
N PHE A 105 -11.16 -1.21 -11.71
CA PHE A 105 -10.68 -2.30 -12.57
C PHE A 105 -9.16 -2.42 -12.55
N ILE A 106 -8.45 -1.29 -12.56
CA ILE A 106 -6.97 -1.26 -12.52
C ILE A 106 -6.47 -1.81 -11.19
N VAL A 107 -7.01 -1.33 -10.06
CA VAL A 107 -6.65 -1.79 -8.72
C VAL A 107 -6.88 -3.29 -8.62
N PHE A 108 -8.06 -3.78 -9.00
CA PHE A 108 -8.36 -5.22 -8.94
C PHE A 108 -7.38 -6.06 -9.78
N SER A 109 -7.10 -5.62 -11.01
CA SER A 109 -6.19 -6.33 -11.91
C SER A 109 -4.77 -6.35 -11.34
N ILE A 110 -4.24 -5.20 -10.94
CA ILE A 110 -2.88 -5.05 -10.42
C ILE A 110 -2.71 -5.82 -9.11
N SER A 111 -3.68 -5.75 -8.19
CA SER A 111 -3.65 -6.54 -6.95
C SER A 111 -3.55 -8.04 -7.26
N ARG A 112 -4.38 -8.56 -8.18
CA ARG A 112 -4.36 -9.98 -8.56
C ARG A 112 -3.03 -10.39 -9.19
N TYR A 113 -2.49 -9.60 -10.11
CA TYR A 113 -1.20 -9.89 -10.74
C TYR A 113 -0.01 -9.76 -9.77
N SER A 114 -0.08 -8.81 -8.84
CA SER A 114 0.93 -8.61 -7.80
C SER A 114 1.00 -9.81 -6.86
N ASP A 115 -0.15 -10.34 -6.46
CA ASP A 115 -0.22 -11.53 -5.60
C ASP A 115 0.31 -12.79 -6.29
N HIS A 116 0.09 -12.94 -7.60
CA HIS A 116 0.64 -14.06 -8.36
C HIS A 116 2.16 -13.97 -8.55
N THR A 117 2.66 -12.77 -8.86
CA THR A 117 4.07 -12.57 -9.24
C THR A 117 4.98 -12.40 -8.01
N LYS A 118 4.41 -12.02 -6.85
CA LYS A 118 5.15 -11.83 -5.58
C LYS A 118 6.28 -10.78 -5.63
N ARG A 119 6.36 -9.98 -6.70
CA ARG A 119 7.34 -8.90 -6.91
C ARG A 119 6.67 -7.54 -6.72
N ARG A 120 6.43 -7.15 -5.46
CA ARG A 120 5.51 -6.07 -5.12
C ARG A 120 6.06 -4.69 -5.45
N PHE A 121 7.37 -4.48 -5.28
CA PHE A 121 8.00 -3.20 -5.59
C PHE A 121 7.86 -2.80 -7.06
N ILE A 122 7.93 -3.76 -8.00
CA ILE A 122 7.81 -3.46 -9.43
C ILE A 122 6.43 -2.91 -9.76
N PHE A 123 5.37 -3.50 -9.19
CA PHE A 123 4.01 -3.00 -9.42
C PHE A 123 3.83 -1.60 -8.85
N ILE A 124 4.34 -1.34 -7.63
CA ILE A 124 4.32 0.00 -7.02
C ILE A 124 5.05 1.01 -7.92
N LEU A 125 6.25 0.67 -8.38
CA LEU A 125 7.05 1.54 -9.23
C LEU A 125 6.30 1.89 -10.53
N VAL A 126 5.70 0.90 -11.20
CA VAL A 126 4.97 1.10 -12.46
C VAL A 126 3.75 1.98 -12.23
N THR A 127 2.93 1.71 -11.21
CA THR A 127 1.72 2.50 -10.92
C THR A 127 2.03 3.94 -10.55
N GLU A 128 3.06 4.15 -9.72
CA GLU A 128 3.45 5.50 -9.32
C GLU A 128 4.09 6.28 -10.47
N THR A 129 4.86 5.61 -11.35
CA THR A 129 5.42 6.26 -12.55
C THR A 129 4.31 6.74 -13.49
N ILE A 130 3.26 5.93 -13.71
CA ILE A 130 2.10 6.33 -14.51
C ILE A 130 1.39 7.53 -13.87
N SER A 131 1.23 7.52 -12.53
CA SER A 131 0.64 8.64 -11.79
C SER A 131 1.45 9.94 -11.94
N ILE A 132 2.78 9.86 -11.86
CA ILE A 132 3.69 10.99 -12.08
C ILE A 132 3.50 11.59 -13.47
N ILE A 133 3.39 10.75 -14.51
CA ILE A 133 3.11 11.22 -15.88
C ILE A 133 1.78 12.00 -15.92
N GLY A 134 0.74 11.49 -15.25
CA GLY A 134 -0.53 12.20 -15.10
C GLY A 134 -0.37 13.57 -14.45
N PHE A 135 0.33 13.67 -13.31
CA PHE A 135 0.59 14.95 -12.66
C PHE A 135 1.37 15.92 -13.56
N ILE A 136 2.39 15.44 -14.30
CA ILE A 136 3.19 16.26 -15.22
C ILE A 136 2.30 16.81 -16.35
N ILE A 137 1.44 15.98 -16.95
CA ILE A 137 0.53 16.44 -18.01
C ILE A 137 -0.40 17.53 -17.47
N SER A 138 -1.07 17.29 -16.34
CA SER A 138 -1.95 18.28 -15.70
C SER A 138 -1.25 19.60 -15.36
N MET A 139 0.04 19.53 -15.04
CA MET A 139 0.89 20.67 -14.71
C MET A 139 1.31 21.49 -15.93
N CYS A 140 1.57 20.83 -17.06
CA CYS A 140 2.14 21.46 -18.26
C CYS A 140 1.08 21.98 -19.25
N THR A 141 -0.18 21.54 -19.14
CA THR A 141 -1.23 21.91 -20.10
C THR A 141 -2.53 22.38 -19.45
N MET A 142 -3.17 23.35 -20.11
CA MET A 142 -4.55 23.79 -19.81
C MET A 142 -5.56 23.24 -20.82
N ASN A 143 -5.14 22.37 -21.74
CA ASN A 143 -6.04 21.73 -22.69
C ASN A 143 -6.98 20.75 -21.97
N THR A 144 -8.29 20.91 -22.17
CA THR A 144 -9.34 20.12 -21.52
C THR A 144 -9.20 18.62 -21.75
N VAL A 145 -8.90 18.19 -22.97
CA VAL A 145 -8.77 16.76 -23.31
C VAL A 145 -7.56 16.16 -22.60
N ALA A 146 -6.42 16.86 -22.64
CA ALA A 146 -5.20 16.39 -22.00
C ALA A 146 -5.34 16.32 -20.47
N ARG A 147 -6.03 17.30 -19.86
CA ARG A 147 -6.35 17.28 -18.42
C ARG A 147 -7.32 16.15 -18.05
N TYR A 148 -8.29 15.86 -18.89
CA TYR A 148 -9.19 14.75 -18.61
C TYR A 148 -8.45 13.41 -18.65
N ILE A 149 -7.59 13.20 -19.66
CA ILE A 149 -6.75 11.99 -19.77
C ILE A 149 -5.80 11.86 -18.57
N SER A 150 -5.18 12.95 -18.13
CA SER A 150 -4.25 12.91 -17.00
C SER A 150 -4.91 12.49 -15.68
N LEU A 151 -6.20 12.79 -15.49
CA LEU A 151 -6.95 12.30 -14.31
C LEU A 151 -7.02 10.78 -14.24
N PHE A 152 -7.16 10.08 -15.38
CA PHE A 152 -7.11 8.60 -15.42
C PHE A 152 -5.72 8.08 -15.04
N LEU A 153 -4.67 8.77 -15.47
CA LEU A 153 -3.29 8.39 -15.14
C LEU A 153 -2.99 8.60 -13.65
N MET A 154 -3.37 9.74 -13.07
CA MET A 154 -3.16 10.07 -11.65
C MET A 154 -3.82 9.04 -10.71
N ILE A 155 -4.98 8.51 -11.11
CA ILE A 155 -5.73 7.51 -10.35
C ILE A 155 -4.97 6.18 -10.20
N HIS A 156 -3.97 5.89 -11.04
CA HIS A 156 -3.15 4.68 -10.90
C HIS A 156 -2.40 4.62 -9.56
N SER A 157 -2.14 5.75 -8.89
CA SER A 157 -1.58 5.79 -7.54
C SER A 157 -2.41 4.98 -6.51
N PHE A 158 -3.72 4.82 -6.72
CA PHE A 158 -4.57 3.99 -5.86
C PHE A 158 -4.27 2.50 -5.97
N ALA A 159 -3.78 2.02 -7.12
CA ALA A 159 -3.32 0.64 -7.22
C ALA A 159 -1.99 0.44 -6.48
N GLY A 160 -1.08 1.42 -6.57
CA GLY A 160 0.20 1.41 -5.87
C GLY A 160 0.04 1.35 -4.35
N VAL A 161 -0.83 2.19 -3.78
CA VAL A 161 -1.06 2.23 -2.32
C VAL A 161 -1.63 0.91 -1.78
N VAL A 162 -2.53 0.25 -2.53
CA VAL A 162 -3.08 -1.05 -2.12
C VAL A 162 -1.99 -2.11 -2.05
N VAL A 163 -1.18 -2.23 -3.11
CA VAL A 163 -0.04 -3.19 -3.14
C VAL A 163 0.96 -2.87 -2.03
N PHE A 164 1.21 -1.60 -1.76
CA PHE A 164 2.08 -1.14 -0.69
C PHE A 164 1.58 -1.53 0.71
N TYR A 165 0.28 -1.37 1.01
CA TYR A 165 -0.28 -1.85 2.29
C TYR A 165 -0.21 -3.37 2.42
N THR A 166 -0.44 -4.11 1.34
CA THR A 166 -0.25 -5.56 1.35
C THR A 166 1.23 -5.90 1.62
N TRP A 167 2.17 -5.21 0.99
CA TRP A 167 3.62 -5.37 1.21
C TRP A 167 4.05 -5.07 2.64
N MET A 168 3.60 -3.94 3.18
CA MET A 168 3.78 -3.55 4.57
C MET A 168 3.33 -4.67 5.50
N SER A 169 2.13 -5.21 5.28
CA SER A 169 1.60 -6.28 6.11
C SER A 169 2.46 -7.55 6.07
N ASN A 170 2.98 -7.93 4.90
CA ASN A 170 3.81 -9.14 4.76
C ASN A 170 5.26 -8.98 5.22
N THR A 171 5.72 -7.75 5.50
CA THR A 171 7.09 -7.50 5.93
C THR A 171 7.28 -7.74 7.43
N PHE A 172 6.21 -7.80 8.21
CA PHE A 172 6.27 -8.02 9.66
C PHE A 172 5.82 -9.45 10.00
N PRO A 173 6.75 -10.40 10.25
CA PRO A 173 6.46 -11.81 10.60
C PRO A 173 6.04 -11.94 12.08
N TRP A 174 5.11 -11.10 12.52
CA TRP A 174 4.61 -11.12 13.90
C TRP A 174 3.34 -11.96 14.00
N SER A 175 3.02 -12.38 15.24
CA SER A 175 1.73 -13.02 15.51
C SER A 175 0.57 -12.16 14.98
N PRO A 176 -0.52 -12.76 14.47
CA PRO A 176 -1.58 -12.04 13.75
C PRO A 176 -2.14 -10.83 14.52
N ALA A 177 -2.33 -10.97 15.83
CA ALA A 177 -2.80 -9.89 16.69
C ALA A 177 -1.83 -8.71 16.77
N LYS A 178 -0.51 -8.97 16.85
CA LYS A 178 0.51 -7.91 16.89
C LYS A 178 0.61 -7.19 15.55
N ARG A 179 0.60 -7.93 14.44
CA ARG A 179 0.61 -7.37 13.08
C ARG A 179 -0.59 -6.44 12.86
N ALA A 180 -1.78 -6.83 13.30
CA ALA A 180 -2.99 -6.00 13.14
C ALA A 180 -2.89 -4.65 13.88
N VAL A 181 -2.47 -4.64 15.14
CA VAL A 181 -2.31 -3.40 15.93
C VAL A 181 -1.26 -2.48 15.29
N CYS A 182 -0.15 -3.06 14.81
CA CYS A 182 0.91 -2.29 14.18
C CYS A 182 0.45 -1.66 12.85
N LEU A 183 -0.24 -2.42 12.00
CA LEU A 183 -0.80 -1.88 10.75
C LEU A 183 -1.83 -0.78 11.03
N ALA A 184 -2.67 -0.94 12.05
CA ALA A 184 -3.62 0.10 12.45
C ALA A 184 -2.90 1.38 12.92
N PHE A 185 -1.85 1.25 13.73
CA PHE A 185 -1.04 2.37 14.18
C PHE A 185 -0.36 3.09 13.01
N MET A 186 0.31 2.35 12.12
CA MET A 186 0.95 2.90 10.93
C MET A 186 -0.06 3.62 10.06
N ASN A 187 -1.18 2.98 9.74
CA ASN A 187 -2.24 3.57 8.92
C ASN A 187 -2.80 4.86 9.56
N SER A 188 -3.00 4.87 10.87
CA SER A 188 -3.50 6.05 11.60
C SER A 188 -2.54 7.24 11.47
N ILE A 189 -1.23 7.02 11.62
CA ILE A 189 -0.24 8.09 11.47
C ILE A 189 -0.13 8.53 10.00
N SER A 190 -0.24 7.61 9.05
CA SER A 190 -0.17 7.96 7.62
C SER A 190 -1.25 8.97 7.22
N GLN A 191 -2.40 9.00 7.89
CA GLN A 191 -3.47 9.97 7.64
C GLN A 191 -3.05 11.42 7.89
N LEU A 192 -1.94 11.68 8.59
CA LEU A 192 -1.35 13.02 8.67
C LEU A 192 -1.03 13.58 7.27
N GLY A 193 -0.78 12.72 6.29
CA GLY A 193 -0.61 13.11 4.88
C GLY A 193 -1.86 13.78 4.30
N ASN A 194 -3.06 13.35 4.70
CA ASN A 194 -4.32 13.98 4.27
C ASN A 194 -4.51 15.35 4.92
N VAL A 195 -4.09 15.49 6.19
CA VAL A 195 -4.12 16.79 6.88
C VAL A 195 -3.21 17.77 6.14
N CYS A 196 -1.95 17.41 5.89
CA CYS A 196 -1.04 18.23 5.07
C CYS A 196 -1.61 18.48 3.66
N GLY A 197 -2.19 17.45 3.03
CA GLY A 197 -2.78 17.51 1.70
C GLY A 197 -3.89 18.54 1.56
N SER A 198 -4.70 18.74 2.60
CA SER A 198 -5.76 19.76 2.59
C SER A 198 -5.24 21.19 2.42
N TYR A 199 -4.00 21.47 2.83
CA TYR A 199 -3.34 22.76 2.68
C TYR A 199 -2.55 22.92 1.37
N VAL A 200 -2.39 21.85 0.59
CA VAL A 200 -1.60 21.85 -0.65
C VAL A 200 -2.39 22.38 -1.86
N TRP A 201 -3.71 22.55 -1.74
CA TRP A 201 -4.59 22.98 -2.83
C TRP A 201 -5.30 24.32 -2.55
N PRO A 202 -4.57 25.42 -2.30
CA PRO A 202 -5.19 26.72 -2.11
C PRO A 202 -5.80 27.22 -3.43
N SER A 203 -6.97 27.86 -3.35
CA SER A 203 -7.67 28.42 -4.51
C SER A 203 -6.84 29.47 -5.27
N THR A 204 -5.90 30.13 -4.60
CA THR A 204 -4.97 31.11 -5.18
C THR A 204 -4.01 30.52 -6.22
N TRP A 205 -3.77 29.20 -6.19
CA TRP A 205 -2.91 28.52 -7.18
C TRP A 205 -3.71 27.99 -8.38
N GLY A 206 -5.04 28.11 -8.34
CA GLY A 206 -5.90 27.79 -9.48
C GLY A 206 -5.75 28.80 -10.63
N PRO A 207 -6.16 28.44 -11.86
CA PRO A 207 -6.73 27.16 -12.29
C PRO A 207 -5.67 26.11 -12.69
N SER A 208 -4.39 26.51 -12.73
CA SER A 208 -3.31 25.61 -13.15
C SER A 208 -2.90 24.63 -12.05
N TYR A 209 -2.92 25.05 -10.78
CA TYR A 209 -2.49 24.26 -9.60
C TYR A 209 -1.08 23.67 -9.74
N ARG A 210 -0.20 24.33 -10.52
CA ARG A 210 1.14 23.85 -10.84
C ARG A 210 1.99 23.52 -9.61
N TYR A 211 1.92 24.35 -8.57
CA TYR A 211 2.63 24.11 -7.31
C TYR A 211 2.09 22.90 -6.54
N SER A 212 0.77 22.71 -6.52
CA SER A 212 0.14 21.52 -5.92
C SER A 212 0.58 20.25 -6.63
N TYR A 213 0.56 20.24 -7.97
CA TYR A 213 1.05 19.10 -8.75
C TYR A 213 2.55 18.83 -8.51
N ALA A 214 3.38 19.86 -8.39
CA ALA A 214 4.79 19.70 -8.07
C ALA A 214 5.00 19.06 -6.68
N ILE A 215 4.21 19.44 -5.68
CA ILE A 215 4.26 18.83 -4.33
C ILE A 215 3.82 17.35 -4.39
N CYS A 216 2.77 17.02 -5.14
CA CYS A 216 2.34 15.63 -5.36
C CYS A 216 3.44 14.80 -6.04
N ILE A 217 4.07 15.32 -7.08
CA ILE A 217 5.18 14.64 -7.78
C ILE A 217 6.35 14.42 -6.82
N ALA A 218 6.79 15.46 -6.11
CA ALA A 218 7.89 15.35 -5.15
C ALA A 218 7.60 14.30 -4.06
N SER A 219 6.38 14.30 -3.53
CA SER A 219 5.94 13.33 -2.52
C SER A 219 5.91 11.89 -3.08
N THR A 220 5.45 11.72 -4.32
CA THR A 220 5.43 10.41 -5.00
C THR A 220 6.85 9.90 -5.26
N VAL A 221 7.75 10.76 -5.71
CA VAL A 221 9.17 10.41 -5.93
C VAL A 221 9.85 10.02 -4.63
N LEU A 222 9.63 10.78 -3.55
CA LEU A 222 10.14 10.43 -2.22
C LEU A 222 9.61 9.07 -1.75
N PHE A 223 8.32 8.80 -1.95
CA PHE A 223 7.72 7.50 -1.66
C PHE A 223 8.37 6.36 -2.45
N ILE A 224 8.58 6.53 -3.76
CA ILE A 224 9.26 5.53 -4.60
C ILE A 224 10.68 5.26 -4.09
N ILE A 225 11.44 6.31 -3.77
CA ILE A 225 12.81 6.19 -3.24
C ILE A 225 12.79 5.41 -1.91
N MET A 226 11.87 5.73 -1.01
CA MET A 226 11.74 5.02 0.27
C MET A 226 11.37 3.55 0.08
N CYS A 227 10.47 3.24 -0.86
CA CYS A 227 10.13 1.88 -1.22
C CYS A 227 11.32 1.14 -1.84
N TRP A 228 12.11 1.81 -2.68
CA TRP A 228 13.29 1.22 -3.31
C TRP A 228 14.37 0.88 -2.29
N VAL A 229 14.67 1.80 -1.37
CA VAL A 229 15.60 1.56 -0.25
C VAL A 229 15.14 0.38 0.60
N MET A 230 13.84 0.30 0.89
CA MET A 230 13.29 -0.81 1.67
C MET A 230 13.36 -2.14 0.90
N SER A 231 13.07 -2.13 -0.40
CA SER A 231 13.17 -3.31 -1.28
C SER A 231 14.61 -3.83 -1.33
N MET A 232 15.62 -2.95 -1.44
CA MET A 232 17.04 -3.33 -1.36
C MET A 232 17.42 -3.90 0.01
N HIS A 233 16.91 -3.30 1.09
CA HIS A 233 17.17 -3.78 2.45
C HIS A 233 16.60 -5.20 2.65
N LEU A 234 15.35 -5.43 2.23
CA LEU A 234 14.71 -6.75 2.29
C LEU A 234 15.41 -7.78 1.40
N ALA A 235 15.87 -7.38 0.22
CA ALA A 235 16.68 -8.24 -0.65
C ALA A 235 18.02 -8.64 0.01
N THR A 236 18.63 -7.73 0.77
CA THR A 236 19.86 -8.00 1.52
C THR A 236 19.61 -8.95 2.68
N LEU A 237 18.50 -8.77 3.41
CA LEU A 237 18.07 -9.71 4.46
C LEU A 237 17.79 -11.10 3.89
N ASN A 238 17.10 -11.18 2.74
CA ASN A 238 16.88 -12.45 2.05
C ASN A 238 18.17 -13.16 1.67
N LYS A 239 19.19 -12.41 1.21
CA LYS A 239 20.53 -12.98 0.92
C LYS A 239 21.23 -13.47 2.18
N LYS A 240 21.09 -12.75 3.30
CA LYS A 240 21.69 -13.15 4.58
C LYS A 240 21.03 -14.43 5.12
N MET A 241 19.70 -14.50 5.11
CA MET A 241 18.96 -15.69 5.52
C MET A 241 19.30 -16.90 4.64
N ALA A 242 19.42 -16.70 3.32
CA ALA A 242 19.84 -17.78 2.42
C ALA A 242 21.24 -18.34 2.74
N LYS A 243 22.19 -17.48 3.13
CA LYS A 243 23.53 -17.91 3.58
C LYS A 243 23.47 -18.66 4.91
N GLU A 244 22.71 -18.15 5.88
CA GLU A 244 22.54 -18.81 7.17
C GLU A 244 21.84 -20.19 7.04
N GLU A 245 20.92 -20.33 6.09
CA GLU A 245 20.28 -21.62 5.75
C GLU A 245 21.25 -22.61 5.10
N GLU A 246 22.12 -22.13 4.22
CA GLU A 246 23.18 -22.92 3.57
C GLU A 246 24.21 -23.40 4.60
N GLU A 247 24.61 -22.53 5.54
CA GLU A 247 25.51 -22.85 6.65
C GLU A 247 24.89 -23.84 7.65
N ARG A 248 23.57 -23.80 7.85
CA ARG A 248 22.83 -24.73 8.73
C ARG A 248 22.42 -26.05 8.05
N GLY A 249 22.65 -26.21 6.75
CA GLY A 249 22.26 -27.41 6.00
C GLY A 249 20.75 -27.66 5.94
N ALA A 250 19.94 -26.60 5.97
CA ALA A 250 18.48 -26.72 5.97
C ALA A 250 17.95 -27.28 4.63
N LEU A 251 17.19 -28.39 4.67
CA LEU A 251 16.65 -29.08 3.48
C LEU A 251 15.45 -28.37 2.84
N THR A 252 14.85 -27.40 3.53
CA THR A 252 13.68 -26.65 3.04
C THR A 252 13.93 -25.14 3.16
N PRO A 253 13.60 -24.34 2.12
CA PRO A 253 13.75 -22.89 2.18
C PRO A 253 12.80 -22.31 3.24
N GLY A 254 13.32 -21.50 4.15
CA GLY A 254 12.56 -20.80 5.17
C GLY A 254 11.86 -19.54 4.62
N PHE A 255 11.34 -18.73 5.54
CA PHE A 255 10.62 -17.50 5.22
C PHE A 255 11.49 -16.53 4.40
N ARG A 256 10.92 -15.96 3.32
CA ARG A 256 11.57 -14.92 2.52
C ARG A 256 10.67 -13.70 2.43
N TYR A 257 11.27 -12.53 2.63
CA TYR A 257 10.58 -11.26 2.40
C TYR A 257 10.21 -11.12 0.93
N LEU A 258 8.99 -10.64 0.66
CA LEU A 258 8.59 -10.23 -0.67
C LEU A 258 9.32 -8.93 -1.02
N VAL A 259 9.96 -8.89 -2.19
CA VAL A 259 10.76 -7.75 -2.65
C VAL A 259 10.00 -6.93 -3.67
#